data_AF-A0A5E7SVQ3-F1
#
_entry.id   AF-A0A5E7SVQ3-F1
#
_cell.length_a   1.000
_cell.length_b   1.000
_cell.length_c   1.000
_cell.angle_alpha   90.00
_cell.angle_beta   90.00
_cell.angle_gamma   90.00
#
_symmetry.space_group_name_H-M   'P 1'
#
loop_
_entity.id
_entity.type
_entity.pdbx_description
1 polymer ?
#
loop_
_entity_poly.entity_id
_entity_poly.type
_entity_poly.pdbx_seq_one_letter_code
_entity_poly.pdbx_strand_id
1 'polypeptide(L)'
;MTTKTKAAETVKPFALSDFFTLGALEKGKNLPLTLPDGTATEYHLVVLGADAPAARKALLEATRILRDKGKEGMTAEEEDAIAQRANLHYRTALAFDWSLPVPYSKEAVTELLLNNPGLANDVERLASDRARFFAPELTAS
;
A
#
# COMPACT_ATOMS: atom_id res chain seq x y z
N MET A 1 30.90 -24.02 -35.16
CA MET A 1 30.27 -22.81 -34.58
C MET A 1 28.80 -22.85 -34.92
N THR A 2 27.95 -23.30 -34.00
CA THR A 2 26.49 -23.41 -34.19
C THR A 2 25.83 -22.13 -33.70
N THR A 3 25.44 -21.26 -34.62
CA THR A 3 24.61 -20.08 -34.36
C THR A 3 23.22 -20.52 -33.95
N LYS A 4 22.90 -20.41 -32.64
CA LYS A 4 21.52 -20.50 -32.14
C LYS A 4 20.74 -19.28 -32.63
N THR A 5 19.88 -19.47 -33.61
CA THR A 5 18.87 -18.48 -34.00
C THR A 5 17.95 -18.24 -32.80
N LYS A 6 18.01 -17.03 -32.24
CA LYS A 6 17.07 -16.56 -31.21
C LYS A 6 15.68 -16.54 -31.84
N ALA A 7 14.79 -17.41 -31.36
CA ALA A 7 13.40 -17.43 -31.80
C ALA A 7 12.78 -16.03 -31.62
N ALA A 8 12.11 -15.53 -32.64
CA ALA A 8 11.41 -14.27 -32.59
C ALA A 8 10.31 -14.37 -31.52
N GLU A 9 10.41 -13.56 -30.47
CA GLU A 9 9.34 -13.44 -29.46
C GLU A 9 8.10 -12.91 -30.17
N THR A 10 7.07 -13.75 -30.26
CA THR A 10 5.75 -13.37 -30.73
C THR A 10 5.20 -12.29 -29.80
N VAL A 11 5.24 -11.03 -30.25
CA VAL A 11 4.64 -9.89 -29.54
C VAL A 11 3.14 -10.13 -29.48
N LYS A 12 2.63 -10.48 -28.29
CA LYS A 12 1.19 -10.58 -28.08
C LYS A 12 0.58 -9.20 -28.34
N PRO A 13 -0.41 -9.07 -29.24
CA PRO A 13 -1.07 -7.78 -29.45
C PRO A 13 -1.72 -7.36 -28.13
N PHE A 14 -1.50 -6.11 -27.73
CA PHE A 14 -2.16 -5.54 -26.57
C PHE A 14 -3.59 -5.13 -26.94
N ALA A 15 -4.51 -5.29 -25.99
CA ALA A 15 -5.84 -4.72 -26.04
C ALA A 15 -5.89 -3.44 -25.19
N LEU A 16 -6.80 -2.51 -25.51
CA LEU A 16 -7.01 -1.30 -24.70
C LEU A 16 -7.29 -1.64 -23.21
N SER A 17 -7.98 -2.75 -22.98
CA SER A 17 -8.28 -3.26 -21.64
C SER A 17 -7.05 -3.63 -20.81
N ASP A 18 -5.91 -3.94 -21.44
CA ASP A 18 -4.68 -4.29 -20.74
C ASP A 18 -4.09 -3.10 -19.96
N PHE A 19 -4.53 -1.87 -20.29
CA PHE A 19 -4.13 -0.65 -19.61
C PHE A 19 -5.12 -0.20 -18.53
N PHE A 20 -6.28 -0.86 -18.40
CA PHE A 20 -7.29 -0.51 -17.40
C PHE A 20 -6.88 -1.00 -16.01
N THR A 21 -6.51 -0.08 -15.14
CA THR A 21 -6.04 -0.43 -13.78
C THR A 21 -7.04 -0.16 -12.67
N LEU A 22 -8.05 0.69 -12.91
CA LEU A 22 -8.92 1.21 -11.86
C LEU A 22 -9.57 0.08 -11.03
N GLY A 23 -10.16 -0.92 -11.70
CA GLY A 23 -10.81 -2.03 -11.00
C GLY A 23 -9.86 -2.85 -10.13
N ALA A 24 -8.61 -3.03 -10.55
CA ALA A 24 -7.61 -3.74 -9.75
C ALA A 24 -7.14 -2.88 -8.55
N LEU A 25 -6.96 -1.57 -8.75
CA LEU A 25 -6.58 -0.64 -7.68
C LEU A 25 -7.64 -0.56 -6.57
N GLU A 26 -8.92 -0.60 -6.95
CA GLU A 26 -10.07 -0.58 -6.03
C GLU A 26 -10.34 -1.94 -5.37
N LYS A 27 -10.13 -3.05 -6.09
CA LYS A 27 -10.19 -4.40 -5.51
C LYS A 27 -9.11 -4.60 -4.44
N GLY A 28 -7.99 -3.91 -4.58
CA GLY A 28 -6.86 -3.99 -3.67
C GLY A 28 -6.01 -5.25 -3.87
N LYS A 29 -4.93 -5.31 -3.11
CA LYS A 29 -3.97 -6.41 -3.12
C LYS A 29 -3.67 -6.89 -1.70
N ASN A 30 -3.51 -8.19 -1.56
CA ASN A 30 -3.16 -8.81 -0.29
C ASN A 30 -1.70 -8.51 0.07
N LEU A 31 -1.51 -7.97 1.28
CA LEU A 31 -0.24 -7.82 1.95
C LEU A 31 -0.14 -8.88 3.04
N PRO A 32 0.69 -9.93 2.87
CA PRO A 32 0.87 -10.95 3.88
C PRO A 32 1.35 -10.37 5.20
N LEU A 33 0.80 -10.86 6.31
CA LEU A 33 1.28 -10.55 7.64
C LEU A 33 2.32 -11.59 8.07
N THR A 34 3.43 -11.10 8.60
CA THR A 34 4.46 -11.92 9.23
C THR A 34 4.48 -11.64 10.73
N LEU A 35 4.82 -12.65 11.51
CA LEU A 35 5.13 -12.47 12.92
C LEU A 35 6.41 -11.63 13.09
N PRO A 36 6.68 -11.09 14.31
CA PRO A 36 7.88 -10.28 14.55
C PRO A 36 9.20 -11.02 14.32
N ASP A 37 9.18 -12.35 14.37
CA ASP A 37 10.32 -13.23 14.06
C ASP A 37 10.51 -13.48 12.55
N GLY A 38 9.64 -12.93 11.71
CA GLY A 38 9.61 -13.13 10.27
C GLY A 38 8.79 -14.34 9.82
N THR A 39 8.21 -15.12 10.72
CA THR A 39 7.40 -16.29 10.36
C THR A 39 6.17 -15.86 9.56
N ALA A 40 6.01 -16.46 8.38
CA ALA A 40 4.84 -16.26 7.52
C ALA A 40 3.55 -16.71 8.22
N THR A 41 2.48 -15.94 8.05
CA THR A 41 1.14 -16.31 8.50
C THR A 41 0.19 -16.48 7.32
N GLU A 42 -0.98 -17.07 7.56
CA GLU A 42 -2.08 -17.10 6.59
C GLU A 42 -2.85 -15.77 6.51
N TYR A 43 -2.53 -14.84 7.40
CA TYR A 43 -3.23 -13.57 7.52
C TYR A 43 -2.68 -12.52 6.56
N HIS A 44 -3.54 -11.61 6.11
CA HIS A 44 -3.17 -10.52 5.24
C HIS A 44 -4.02 -9.27 5.50
N LEU A 45 -3.47 -8.11 5.13
CA LEU A 45 -4.24 -6.89 4.91
C LEU A 45 -4.63 -6.78 3.43
N VAL A 46 -5.78 -6.18 3.14
CA VAL A 46 -6.16 -5.82 1.77
C VAL A 46 -5.87 -4.34 1.57
N VAL A 47 -4.95 -4.04 0.65
CA VAL A 47 -4.38 -2.70 0.44
C VAL A 47 -4.83 -2.13 -0.91
N LEU A 48 -5.39 -0.93 -0.90
CA LEU A 48 -5.73 -0.17 -2.11
C LEU A 48 -4.47 0.23 -2.89
N GLY A 49 -4.58 0.34 -4.20
CA GLY A 49 -3.55 1.00 -4.99
C GLY A 49 -3.59 2.52 -4.79
N ALA A 50 -2.43 3.19 -4.84
CA ALA A 50 -2.31 4.62 -4.54
C ALA A 50 -3.20 5.52 -5.44
N ASP A 51 -3.44 5.08 -6.67
CA ASP A 51 -4.28 5.78 -7.65
C ASP A 51 -5.78 5.49 -7.50
N ALA A 52 -6.20 4.60 -6.59
CA ALA A 52 -7.62 4.35 -6.34
C ALA A 52 -8.31 5.64 -5.84
N PRO A 53 -9.59 5.90 -6.18
CA PRO A 53 -10.28 7.12 -5.75
C PRO A 53 -10.28 7.32 -4.23
N ALA A 54 -10.46 6.24 -3.46
CA ALA A 54 -10.40 6.27 -2.00
C ALA A 54 -8.99 6.61 -1.48
N ALA A 55 -7.94 6.05 -2.07
CA ALA A 55 -6.55 6.36 -1.72
C ALA A 55 -6.20 7.83 -2.01
N ARG A 56 -6.58 8.35 -3.18
CA ARG A 56 -6.36 9.76 -3.53
C ARG A 56 -7.09 10.72 -2.59
N LYS A 57 -8.31 10.37 -2.18
CA LYS A 57 -9.07 11.14 -1.19
C LYS A 57 -8.33 11.17 0.15
N ALA A 58 -7.84 10.02 0.62
CA ALA A 58 -7.08 9.93 1.86
C ALA A 58 -5.77 10.72 1.81
N LEU A 59 -5.05 10.69 0.69
CA LEU A 59 -3.82 11.48 0.50
C LEU A 59 -4.11 12.98 0.55
N LEU A 60 -5.21 13.43 -0.06
CA LEU A 60 -5.65 14.83 0.03
C LEU A 60 -5.98 15.23 1.47
N GLU A 61 -6.64 14.35 2.24
CA GLU A 61 -6.92 14.58 3.65
C GLU A 61 -5.63 14.64 4.50
N ALA A 62 -4.67 13.74 4.27
CA ALA A 62 -3.37 13.76 4.92
C ALA A 62 -2.60 15.06 4.61
N THR A 63 -2.63 15.51 3.36
CA THR A 63 -2.01 16.77 2.94
C THR A 63 -2.66 17.98 3.62
N ARG A 64 -3.98 17.96 3.84
CA ARG A 64 -4.67 18.99 4.63
C ARG A 64 -4.23 18.97 6.09
N ILE A 65 -4.01 17.81 6.70
CA ILE A 65 -3.46 17.72 8.06
C ILE A 65 -2.10 18.42 8.15
N LEU A 66 -1.20 18.16 7.20
CA LEU A 66 0.11 18.82 7.15
C LEU A 66 -0.03 20.34 7.02
N ARG A 67 -0.85 20.81 6.08
CA ARG A 67 -1.03 22.24 5.81
C ARG A 67 -1.70 22.99 6.96
N ASP A 68 -2.77 22.42 7.53
CA ASP A 68 -3.59 23.11 8.53
C ASP A 68 -2.90 23.12 9.91
N LYS A 69 -1.97 22.19 10.14
CA LYS A 69 -1.24 22.07 11.40
C LYS A 69 0.18 22.60 11.34
N GLY A 70 0.86 22.55 10.19
CA GLY A 70 2.17 23.15 10.02
C GLY A 70 2.10 24.66 10.23
N LYS A 71 2.82 25.19 11.21
CA LYS A 71 2.88 26.62 11.51
C LYS A 71 4.32 27.09 11.49
N GLU A 72 4.53 28.34 11.09
CA GLU A 72 5.83 28.98 11.22
C GLU A 72 6.27 29.00 12.69
N GLY A 73 7.53 28.62 12.94
CA GLY A 73 8.12 28.61 14.27
C GLY A 73 7.92 27.31 15.08
N MET A 74 7.41 26.24 14.47
CA MET A 74 7.37 24.92 15.10
C MET A 74 8.78 24.37 15.36
N THR A 75 8.89 23.53 16.38
CA THR A 75 10.09 22.73 16.58
C THR A 75 10.10 21.56 15.58
N ALA A 76 11.29 21.02 15.30
CA ALA A 76 11.42 19.83 14.45
C ALA A 76 10.63 18.62 14.99
N GLU A 77 10.49 18.50 16.32
CA GLU A 77 9.73 17.42 16.96
C GLU A 77 8.22 17.57 16.72
N GLU A 78 7.70 18.81 16.75
CA GLU A 78 6.30 19.10 16.44
C GLU A 78 5.98 18.84 14.97
N GLU A 79 6.89 19.21 14.07
CA GLU A 79 6.78 18.93 12.64
C GLU A 79 6.75 17.43 12.35
N ASP A 80 7.66 16.65 12.95
CA ASP A 80 7.68 15.20 12.79
C ASP A 80 6.38 14.57 13.33
N ALA A 81 5.90 14.97 14.51
CA ALA A 81 4.66 14.45 15.07
C ALA A 81 3.44 14.69 14.15
N ILE A 82 3.39 15.85 13.48
CA ILE A 82 2.35 16.15 12.49
C ILE A 82 2.50 15.28 11.25
N ALA A 83 3.73 15.10 10.76
CA ALA A 83 4.03 14.24 9.63
C ALA A 83 3.66 12.78 9.90
N GLN A 84 4.04 12.23 11.06
CA GLN A 84 3.68 10.89 11.48
C GLN A 84 2.16 10.70 11.53
N ARG A 85 1.43 11.68 12.06
CA ARG A 85 -0.04 11.63 12.10
C ARG A 85 -0.67 11.66 10.71
N ALA A 86 -0.17 12.51 9.80
CA ALA A 86 -0.66 12.57 8.44
C ALA A 86 -0.38 11.27 7.67
N ASN A 87 0.82 10.70 7.84
CA ASN A 87 1.21 9.44 7.23
C ASN A 87 0.37 8.28 7.76
N LEU A 88 0.15 8.20 9.07
CA LEU A 88 -0.70 7.18 9.67
C LEU A 88 -2.14 7.28 9.15
N HIS A 89 -2.70 8.50 9.03
CA HIS A 89 -4.03 8.71 8.43
C HIS A 89 -4.11 8.13 7.02
N TYR A 90 -3.12 8.41 6.18
CA TYR A 90 -3.07 7.90 4.81
C TYR A 90 -2.94 6.37 4.77
N ARG A 91 -2.01 5.81 5.55
CA ARG A 91 -1.72 4.37 5.58
C ARG A 91 -2.90 3.55 6.11
N THR A 92 -3.56 4.04 7.16
CA THR A 92 -4.83 3.46 7.66
C THR A 92 -5.88 3.40 6.56
N ALA A 93 -5.99 4.44 5.73
CA ALA A 93 -7.01 4.48 4.68
C ALA A 93 -6.68 3.57 3.48
N LEU A 94 -5.40 3.23 3.28
CA LEU A 94 -4.97 2.29 2.24
C LEU A 94 -5.35 0.84 2.59
N ALA A 95 -5.24 0.44 3.86
CA ALA A 95 -5.66 -0.88 4.33
C ALA A 95 -7.15 -0.88 4.66
N PHE A 96 -7.99 -1.46 3.81
CA PHE A 96 -9.45 -1.33 3.91
C PHE A 96 -10.18 -2.60 4.34
N ASP A 97 -9.47 -3.73 4.42
CA ASP A 97 -9.97 -5.01 4.90
C ASP A 97 -8.79 -5.89 5.37
N TRP A 98 -9.06 -7.02 6.02
CA TRP A 98 -8.06 -7.99 6.44
C TRP A 98 -8.64 -9.40 6.60
N SER A 99 -7.78 -10.40 6.75
CA SER A 99 -8.20 -11.79 7.02
C SER A 99 -8.00 -12.24 8.48
N LEU A 100 -7.68 -11.31 9.39
CA LEU A 100 -7.49 -11.63 10.81
C LEU A 100 -8.79 -12.18 11.43
N PRO A 101 -8.70 -13.05 12.46
CA PRO A 101 -9.86 -13.66 13.11
C PRO A 101 -10.56 -12.69 14.09
N VAL A 102 -10.55 -11.40 13.76
CA VAL A 102 -11.20 -10.31 14.49
C VAL A 102 -11.88 -9.37 13.50
N PRO A 103 -13.01 -8.74 13.86
CA PRO A 103 -13.71 -7.83 12.96
C PRO A 103 -12.80 -6.68 12.52
N TYR A 104 -12.83 -6.37 11.22
CA TYR A 104 -12.15 -5.20 10.69
C TYR A 104 -12.82 -3.91 11.20
N SER A 105 -12.00 -2.97 11.66
CA SER A 105 -12.41 -1.58 11.89
C SER A 105 -11.25 -0.63 11.60
N LYS A 106 -11.59 0.64 11.31
CA LYS A 106 -10.57 1.67 11.06
C LYS A 106 -9.70 1.92 12.29
N GLU A 107 -10.29 1.83 13.46
CA GLU A 107 -9.61 1.99 14.75
C GLU A 107 -8.61 0.86 14.96
N ALA A 108 -9.02 -0.39 14.72
CA ALA A 108 -8.17 -1.56 14.93
C ALA A 108 -6.99 -1.61 13.94
N VAL A 109 -7.22 -1.27 12.66
CA VAL A 109 -6.10 -1.17 11.70
C VAL A 109 -5.19 0.03 12.02
N THR A 110 -5.72 1.15 12.49
CA THR A 110 -4.90 2.29 12.94
C THR A 110 -4.01 1.89 14.12
N GLU A 111 -4.58 1.20 15.11
CA GLU A 111 -3.83 0.70 16.26
C GLU A 111 -2.75 -0.30 15.82
N LEU A 112 -3.05 -1.21 14.90
CA LEU A 112 -2.08 -2.14 14.34
C LEU A 112 -0.90 -1.41 13.67
N LEU A 113 -1.19 -0.44 12.80
CA LEU A 113 -0.15 0.29 12.06
C LEU A 113 0.64 1.26 12.93
N LEU A 114 0.03 1.80 13.99
CA LEU A 114 0.73 2.60 15.00
C LEU A 114 1.73 1.74 15.79
N ASN A 115 1.34 0.53 16.17
CA ASN A 115 2.19 -0.39 16.93
C ASN A 115 3.16 -1.21 16.04
N ASN A 116 2.97 -1.20 14.72
CA ASN A 116 3.84 -1.84 13.75
C ASN A 116 4.20 -0.88 12.60
N PRO A 117 5.14 0.07 12.84
CA PRO A 117 5.51 1.07 11.84
C PRO A 117 6.17 0.47 10.59
N GLY A 118 6.81 -0.69 10.70
CA GLY A 118 7.34 -1.44 9.57
C GLY A 118 6.22 -1.88 8.61
N LEU A 119 5.17 -2.48 9.16
CA LEU A 119 3.97 -2.84 8.40
C LEU A 119 3.29 -1.61 7.79
N ALA A 120 3.25 -0.48 8.51
CA ALA A 120 2.70 0.76 7.99
C ALA A 120 3.46 1.26 6.74
N ASN A 121 4.79 1.14 6.73
CA ASN A 121 5.60 1.43 5.55
C ASN A 121 5.35 0.42 4.42
N ASP A 122 5.14 -0.86 4.75
CA ASP A 122 4.86 -1.90 3.76
C ASP A 122 3.51 -1.70 3.06
N VAL A 123 2.49 -1.24 3.77
CA VAL A 123 1.18 -0.84 3.21
C VAL A 123 1.38 0.26 2.16
N GLU A 124 2.08 1.33 2.51
CA GLU A 124 2.33 2.45 1.59
C GLU A 124 3.19 2.02 0.39
N ARG A 125 4.23 1.21 0.64
CA ARG A 125 5.11 0.67 -0.40
C ARG A 125 4.35 -0.21 -1.38
N LEU A 126 3.47 -1.08 -0.89
CA LEU A 126 2.64 -1.91 -1.75
C LEU A 126 1.69 -1.06 -2.60
N ALA A 127 1.05 -0.06 -1.99
CA ALA A 127 0.10 0.81 -2.69
C ALA A 127 0.75 1.65 -3.79
N SER A 128 1.98 2.13 -3.57
CA SER A 128 2.69 3.07 -4.45
C SER A 128 3.56 2.41 -5.52
N ASP A 129 4.10 1.22 -5.24
CA ASP A 129 4.94 0.50 -6.21
C ASP A 129 4.05 -0.25 -7.21
N ARG A 130 3.86 0.36 -8.40
CA ARG A 130 3.07 -0.22 -9.49
C ARG A 130 3.54 -1.63 -9.87
N ALA A 131 4.84 -1.87 -9.93
CA ALA A 131 5.35 -3.18 -10.32
C ALA A 131 4.99 -4.23 -9.27
N ARG A 132 5.12 -3.92 -7.98
CA ARG A 132 4.67 -4.80 -6.90
C ARG A 132 3.17 -4.97 -6.86
N PHE A 133 2.40 -3.91 -7.08
CA PHE A 133 0.95 -3.96 -7.01
C PHE A 133 0.37 -4.87 -8.10
N PHE A 134 0.87 -4.76 -9.33
CA PHE A 134 0.39 -5.57 -10.47
C PHE A 134 1.14 -6.90 -10.68
N ALA A 135 2.18 -7.19 -9.88
CA ALA A 135 2.79 -8.51 -9.85
C ALA A 135 1.77 -9.59 -9.44
N PRO A 136 2.04 -10.88 -9.69
CA PRO A 136 1.31 -11.98 -9.08
C PRO A 136 1.23 -11.87 -7.55
N GLU A 137 0.38 -12.70 -6.94
CA GLU A 137 0.17 -12.74 -5.47
C GLU A 137 1.50 -12.69 -4.70
N LEU A 138 1.54 -11.86 -3.66
CA LEU A 138 2.70 -11.76 -2.80
C LEU A 138 2.72 -12.95 -1.87
N THR A 139 3.78 -13.74 -1.91
CA THR A 139 4.06 -14.75 -0.90
C THR A 139 4.90 -14.12 0.20
N ALA A 140 4.54 -14.35 1.47
CA ALA A 140 5.45 -14.10 2.58
C ALA A 140 6.75 -14.87 2.30
N SER A 141 7.89 -14.17 2.31
CA SER A 141 9.22 -14.75 2.03
C SER A 141 9.87 -15.25 3.30
#